data_AF-A0A8S9J500-F1
#
_entry.id   AF-A0A8S9J500-F1
#
_cell.length_a   1.000
_cell.length_b   1.000
_cell.length_c   1.000
_cell.angle_alpha   90.00
_cell.angle_beta   90.00
_cell.angle_gamma   90.00
#
_symmetry.space_group_name_H-M   'P 1'
#
loop_
_entity.id
_entity.type
_entity.pdbx_description
1 polymer ?
#
loop_
_entity_poly.entity_id
_entity_poly.type
_entity_poly.pdbx_seq_one_letter_code
_entity_poly.pdbx_strand_id
1 'polypeptide(L)'
;MTVDEHNEPSDDAQRVAELQKQVDGMQSQITEMNRTQEATEENPNLSSEVQSLKEKLDEYPKQLEQSAENLSQLQSENTVLRDQNQARSMAGNKKRRFNTQVRPMRNINTPNSGEGTTDPAPGSGVAGATREGAENPQVQHLEESDSEPESDKETPEKISATKSSMTAYLEKMFSKRFDAMQSMVESLPGVAPPIRRSNPDSYADTPFVEGIASVEIPRKFSFPA
;
A
#
# COMPACT_ATOMS: atom_id res chain seq x y z
N MET A 1 51.63 87.95 36.50
CA MET A 1 52.22 86.65 36.20
C MET A 1 51.12 85.62 36.33
N THR A 2 50.67 85.06 35.22
CA THR A 2 49.60 84.06 35.13
C THR A 2 50.22 82.70 35.44
N VAL A 3 49.74 82.03 36.48
CA VAL A 3 50.19 80.71 36.89
C VAL A 3 49.43 79.71 36.02
N ASP A 4 50.18 78.94 35.24
CA ASP A 4 49.70 77.90 34.34
C ASP A 4 49.32 76.68 35.21
N GLU A 5 48.02 76.40 35.34
CA GLU A 5 47.51 75.22 36.03
C GLU A 5 47.70 74.00 35.12
N HIS A 6 48.68 73.16 35.47
CA HIS A 6 48.90 71.88 34.82
C HIS A 6 47.69 70.95 35.04
N ASN A 7 46.93 70.77 33.96
CA ASN A 7 45.82 69.82 33.84
C ASN A 7 46.40 68.42 33.55
N GLU A 8 46.97 67.77 34.56
CA GLU A 8 47.28 66.33 34.47
C GLU A 8 45.99 65.52 34.54
N PRO A 9 45.71 64.63 33.56
CA PRO A 9 44.54 63.75 33.63
C PRO A 9 44.72 62.79 34.81
N SER A 10 43.80 62.87 35.77
CA SER A 10 43.70 61.94 36.90
C SER A 10 43.67 60.48 36.42
N ASP A 11 44.31 59.56 37.16
CA ASP A 11 44.33 58.10 36.86
C ASP A 11 42.93 57.53 36.53
N ASP A 12 41.89 58.09 37.16
CA ASP A 12 40.51 57.71 36.89
C ASP A 12 40.06 58.02 35.45
N ALA A 13 40.51 59.14 34.88
CA ALA A 13 40.19 59.52 33.51
C ALA A 13 40.86 58.59 32.49
N GLN A 14 42.09 58.13 32.79
CA GLN A 14 42.80 57.18 31.94
C GLN A 14 42.12 55.80 31.96
N ARG A 15 41.69 55.33 33.14
CA ARG A 15 40.94 54.08 33.28
C ARG A 15 39.59 54.12 32.56
N VAL A 16 38.89 55.26 32.58
CA VAL A 16 37.64 55.45 31.83
C VAL A 16 37.89 55.40 30.32
N ALA A 17 38.96 56.03 29.82
CA ALA A 17 39.30 56.00 28.40
C ALA A 17 39.64 54.58 27.89
N GLU A 18 40.35 53.78 28.69
CA GLU A 18 40.64 52.38 28.36
C GLU A 18 39.37 51.52 28.33
N LEU A 19 38.49 51.68 29.31
CA LEU A 19 37.20 50.98 29.34
C LEU A 19 36.31 51.38 28.15
N GLN A 20 36.28 52.66 27.80
CA GLN A 20 35.52 53.14 26.63
C GLN A 20 36.05 52.50 25.34
N LYS A 21 37.37 52.48 25.15
CA LYS A 21 37.99 51.83 23.99
C LYS A 21 37.68 50.33 23.93
N GLN A 22 37.60 49.66 25.08
CA GLN A 22 37.21 48.26 25.15
C GLN A 22 35.73 48.07 24.77
N VAL A 23 34.84 48.92 25.25
CA VAL A 23 33.41 48.91 24.89
C VAL A 23 33.23 49.12 23.40
N ASP A 24 33.92 50.10 22.81
CA ASP A 24 33.85 50.39 21.38
C ASP A 24 34.37 49.21 20.53
N GLY A 25 35.43 48.53 21.01
CA GLY A 25 35.96 47.31 20.41
C GLY A 25 34.95 46.16 20.43
N MET A 26 34.30 45.93 21.58
CA MET A 26 33.25 44.90 21.69
C MET A 26 32.04 45.22 20.82
N GLN A 27 31.62 46.49 20.76
CA GLN A 27 30.50 46.91 19.91
C GLN A 27 30.79 46.71 18.43
N SER A 28 32.02 47.01 17.97
CA SER A 28 32.42 46.73 16.59
C SER A 28 32.36 45.23 16.29
N GLN A 29 32.85 44.39 17.21
CA GLN A 29 32.82 42.93 17.05
C GLN A 29 31.38 42.37 17.00
N ILE A 30 30.49 42.86 17.86
CA ILE A 30 29.06 42.49 17.85
C ILE A 30 28.41 42.89 16.52
N THR A 31 28.71 44.10 16.05
CA THR A 31 28.19 44.60 14.76
C THR A 31 28.67 43.75 13.59
N GLU A 32 29.93 43.34 13.59
CA GLU A 32 30.50 42.48 12.55
C GLU A 32 29.90 41.06 12.59
N MET A 33 29.75 40.46 13.77
CA MET A 33 29.05 39.17 13.92
C MET A 33 27.62 39.24 13.38
N ASN A 34 26.86 40.26 13.75
CA ASN A 34 25.49 40.41 13.29
C ASN A 34 25.44 40.56 11.76
N ARG A 35 26.34 41.33 11.16
CA ARG A 35 26.44 41.47 9.69
C ARG A 35 26.74 40.14 9.00
N THR A 36 27.58 39.30 9.60
CA THR A 36 27.87 37.96 9.06
C THR A 36 26.70 37.00 9.23
N GLN A 37 25.94 37.09 10.33
CA GLN A 37 24.74 36.28 10.54
C GLN A 37 23.61 36.67 9.59
N GLU A 38 23.36 37.96 9.39
CA GLU A 38 22.35 38.46 8.45
C GLU A 38 22.67 38.01 7.00
N ALA A 39 23.95 37.94 6.65
CA ALA A 39 24.41 37.38 5.36
C ALA A 39 24.36 35.84 5.28
N THR A 40 24.26 35.15 6.41
CA THR A 40 24.21 33.66 6.51
C THR A 40 22.78 33.14 6.66
N GLU A 41 21.84 33.96 7.13
CA GLU A 41 20.44 33.60 7.37
C GLU A 41 19.69 33.28 6.07
N GLU A 42 20.12 33.86 4.95
CA GLU A 42 19.61 33.53 3.62
C GLU A 42 20.48 32.48 2.95
N ASN A 43 20.51 31.24 3.47
CA ASN A 43 21.04 30.13 2.68
C ASN A 43 20.06 29.90 1.50
N PRO A 44 20.44 30.23 0.26
CA PRO A 44 19.50 30.23 -0.88
C PRO A 44 18.87 28.86 -1.15
N ASN A 45 19.54 27.79 -0.72
CA ASN A 45 19.04 26.42 -0.80
C ASN A 45 17.84 26.18 0.12
N LEU A 46 17.89 26.67 1.37
CA LEU A 46 16.79 26.50 2.33
C LEU A 46 15.56 27.29 1.89
N SER A 47 15.76 28.51 1.37
CA SER A 47 14.67 29.32 0.82
C SER A 47 13.98 28.62 -0.36
N SER A 48 14.76 28.04 -1.27
CA SER A 48 14.23 27.27 -2.41
C SER A 48 13.46 26.02 -1.97
N GLU A 49 13.94 25.32 -0.95
CA GLU A 49 13.27 24.12 -0.40
C GLU A 49 11.95 24.48 0.29
N VAL A 50 11.93 25.54 1.10
CA VAL A 50 10.69 26.06 1.72
C VAL A 50 9.68 26.48 0.67
N GLN A 51 10.12 27.13 -0.41
CA GLN A 51 9.23 27.52 -1.50
C GLN A 51 8.68 26.31 -2.26
N SER A 52 9.50 25.30 -2.54
CA SER A 52 9.05 24.05 -3.17
C SER A 52 8.06 23.28 -2.29
N LEU A 53 8.31 23.21 -0.98
CA LEU A 53 7.38 22.58 -0.03
C LEU A 53 6.04 23.30 0.01
N LYS A 54 6.05 24.63 -0.05
CA LYS A 54 4.82 25.43 -0.13
C LYS A 54 4.01 25.12 -1.38
N GLU A 55 4.66 25.06 -2.54
CA GLU A 55 4.00 24.71 -3.80
C GLU A 55 3.40 23.29 -3.74
N LYS A 56 4.12 22.30 -3.20
CA LYS A 56 3.59 20.95 -2.98
C LYS A 56 2.38 20.93 -2.05
N LEU A 57 2.38 21.79 -1.01
CA LEU A 57 1.27 21.90 -0.07
C LEU A 57 0.02 22.45 -0.74
N ASP A 58 0.17 23.35 -1.71
CA ASP A 58 -0.95 23.92 -2.48
C ASP A 58 -1.48 22.94 -3.55
N GLU A 59 -0.65 22.01 -4.04
CA GLU A 59 -1.02 20.98 -5.02
C GLU A 59 -1.74 19.78 -4.38
N TYR A 60 -1.28 19.35 -3.20
CA TYR A 60 -1.80 18.19 -2.48
C TYR A 60 -3.33 18.19 -2.27
N PRO A 61 -3.98 19.30 -1.84
CA PRO A 61 -5.44 19.32 -1.65
C PRO A 61 -6.19 19.13 -2.98
N LYS A 62 -5.67 19.65 -4.10
CA LYS A 62 -6.29 19.46 -5.43
C LYS A 62 -6.27 17.99 -5.84
N GLN A 63 -5.14 17.30 -5.61
CA GLN A 63 -5.03 15.86 -5.87
C GLN A 63 -5.98 15.06 -4.97
N LEU A 64 -6.09 15.44 -3.69
CA LEU A 64 -7.02 14.81 -2.76
C LEU A 64 -8.47 14.97 -3.22
N GLU A 65 -8.88 16.18 -3.60
CA GLU A 65 -10.23 16.48 -4.09
C GLU A 65 -10.55 15.72 -5.38
N GLN A 66 -9.62 15.72 -6.35
CA GLN A 66 -9.75 14.93 -7.57
C GLN A 66 -9.86 13.43 -7.29
N SER A 67 -9.10 12.90 -6.32
CA SER A 67 -9.19 11.49 -5.94
C SER A 67 -10.53 11.14 -5.30
N ALA A 68 -11.11 12.05 -4.50
CA ALA A 68 -12.42 11.88 -3.88
C ALA A 68 -13.55 11.88 -4.93
N GLU A 69 -13.46 12.75 -5.93
CA GLU A 69 -14.42 12.80 -7.05
C GLU A 69 -14.37 11.50 -7.88
N ASN A 70 -13.16 11.04 -8.24
CA ASN A 70 -12.98 9.77 -8.94
C ASN A 70 -13.54 8.58 -8.13
N LEU A 71 -13.32 8.57 -6.81
CA LEU A 71 -13.83 7.52 -5.94
C LEU A 71 -15.36 7.52 -5.91
N SER A 72 -15.98 8.71 -5.81
CA SER A 72 -17.43 8.87 -5.84
C SER A 72 -18.01 8.38 -7.18
N GLN A 73 -17.36 8.74 -8.29
CA GLN A 73 -17.75 8.29 -9.63
C GLN A 73 -17.70 6.77 -9.73
N LEU A 74 -16.57 6.15 -9.35
CA LEU A 74 -16.41 4.70 -9.37
C LEU A 74 -17.43 3.99 -8.47
N GLN A 75 -17.75 4.53 -7.30
CA GLN A 75 -18.78 3.98 -6.43
C GLN A 75 -20.16 4.00 -7.10
N SER A 76 -20.51 5.11 -7.76
CA SER A 76 -21.78 5.23 -8.49
C SER A 76 -21.87 4.31 -9.71
N GLU A 77 -20.78 4.09 -10.43
CA GLU A 77 -20.75 3.13 -11.53
C GLU A 77 -20.86 1.69 -11.01
N ASN A 78 -20.19 1.40 -9.90
CA ASN A 78 -20.21 0.07 -9.29
C ASN A 78 -21.61 -0.30 -8.77
N THR A 79 -22.36 0.65 -8.19
CA THR A 79 -23.75 0.41 -7.78
C THR A 79 -24.63 0.10 -8.99
N VAL A 80 -24.54 0.89 -10.07
CA VAL A 80 -25.29 0.63 -11.32
C VAL A 80 -24.96 -0.74 -11.91
N LEU A 81 -23.69 -1.12 -11.94
CA LEU A 81 -23.26 -2.44 -12.43
C LEU A 81 -23.77 -3.58 -11.55
N ARG A 82 -23.80 -3.42 -10.22
CA ARG A 82 -24.40 -4.40 -9.32
C ARG A 82 -25.89 -4.59 -9.60
N ASP A 83 -26.63 -3.49 -9.74
CA ASP A 83 -28.06 -3.53 -10.04
C ASP A 83 -28.32 -4.20 -11.39
N GLN A 84 -27.52 -3.88 -12.41
CA GLN A 84 -27.62 -4.50 -13.73
C GLN A 84 -27.32 -6.01 -13.67
N ASN A 85 -26.29 -6.42 -12.92
CA ASN A 85 -25.94 -7.82 -12.76
C ASN A 85 -27.01 -8.61 -12.00
N GLN A 86 -27.63 -8.00 -10.98
CA GLN A 86 -28.76 -8.59 -10.26
C GLN A 86 -29.99 -8.71 -11.16
N ALA A 87 -30.31 -7.69 -11.95
CA ALA A 87 -31.39 -7.75 -12.91
C ALA A 87 -31.17 -8.85 -13.97
N ARG A 88 -29.93 -9.02 -14.45
CA ARG A 88 -29.55 -10.09 -15.39
C ARG A 88 -29.66 -11.48 -14.76
N SER A 89 -29.24 -11.65 -13.52
CA SER A 89 -29.34 -12.95 -12.83
C SER A 89 -30.81 -13.35 -12.60
N MET A 90 -31.69 -12.38 -12.35
CA MET A 90 -33.14 -12.61 -12.26
C MET A 90 -33.83 -12.78 -13.62
N ALA A 91 -33.38 -12.05 -14.65
CA ALA A 91 -33.89 -12.16 -16.03
C ALA A 91 -33.39 -13.42 -16.76
N GLY A 92 -32.46 -14.17 -16.16
CA GLY A 92 -32.03 -15.52 -16.53
C GLY A 92 -33.18 -16.51 -16.48
N ASN A 93 -34.04 -16.41 -17.48
CA ASN A 93 -35.26 -17.19 -17.63
C ASN A 93 -34.97 -18.53 -18.33
N LYS A 94 -35.82 -19.52 -18.02
CA LYS A 94 -36.04 -20.80 -18.73
C LYS A 94 -35.12 -22.00 -18.44
N LYS A 95 -34.95 -22.37 -17.16
CA LYS A 95 -34.87 -23.82 -16.80
C LYS A 95 -36.22 -24.55 -16.93
N ARG A 96 -37.23 -23.93 -17.54
CA ARG A 96 -38.48 -24.56 -18.00
C ARG A 96 -38.41 -25.01 -19.47
N ARG A 97 -37.23 -25.39 -19.98
CA ARG A 97 -37.11 -26.10 -21.28
C ARG A 97 -36.72 -27.56 -21.14
N PHE A 98 -36.36 -28.02 -19.95
CA PHE A 98 -35.89 -29.40 -19.72
C PHE A 98 -36.79 -30.25 -18.83
N ASN A 99 -37.92 -29.71 -18.36
CA ASN A 99 -38.89 -30.44 -17.53
C ASN A 99 -40.07 -31.00 -18.36
N THR A 100 -39.82 -31.46 -19.59
CA THR A 100 -40.81 -32.29 -20.28
C THR A 100 -40.55 -33.71 -19.84
N GLN A 101 -41.44 -34.27 -19.02
CA GLN A 101 -41.38 -35.67 -18.63
C GLN A 101 -41.45 -36.52 -19.90
N VAL A 102 -40.31 -37.10 -20.30
CA VAL A 102 -40.24 -37.99 -21.45
C VAL A 102 -41.05 -39.24 -21.08
N ARG A 103 -42.14 -39.49 -21.81
CA ARG A 103 -42.95 -40.69 -21.65
C ARG A 103 -42.03 -41.91 -21.90
N PRO A 104 -41.93 -42.87 -20.97
CA PRO A 104 -41.14 -44.07 -21.19
C PRO A 104 -41.62 -44.77 -22.47
N MET A 105 -40.70 -45.13 -23.37
CA MET A 105 -41.08 -45.93 -24.53
C MET A 105 -41.69 -47.25 -24.07
N ARG A 106 -42.84 -47.60 -24.66
CA ARG A 106 -43.47 -48.91 -24.47
C ARG A 106 -42.51 -49.99 -24.97
N ASN A 107 -42.32 -51.05 -24.18
CA ASN A 107 -41.49 -52.18 -24.57
C ASN A 107 -42.07 -52.88 -25.82
N ILE A 108 -41.19 -53.33 -26.72
CA ILE A 108 -41.57 -53.91 -28.02
C ILE A 108 -41.73 -55.44 -27.93
N ASN A 109 -41.47 -56.03 -26.76
CA ASN A 109 -41.30 -57.48 -26.60
C ASN A 109 -42.44 -58.17 -25.83
N THR A 110 -43.69 -57.75 -25.98
CA THR A 110 -44.80 -58.56 -25.47
C THR A 110 -46.04 -58.40 -26.35
N PRO A 111 -46.54 -59.47 -26.99
CA PRO A 111 -47.86 -59.44 -27.58
C PRO A 111 -48.87 -59.21 -26.45
N ASN A 112 -49.80 -58.28 -26.71
CA ASN A 112 -50.91 -57.92 -25.84
C ASN A 112 -51.85 -59.10 -25.62
N SER A 113 -51.53 -59.97 -24.66
CA SER A 113 -52.53 -60.81 -24.02
C SER A 113 -53.26 -59.94 -23.00
N GLY A 114 -54.56 -59.78 -23.19
CA GLY A 114 -55.41 -58.90 -22.41
C GLY A 114 -55.59 -59.33 -20.96
N GLU A 115 -56.37 -58.49 -20.29
CA GLU A 115 -57.18 -58.80 -19.09
C GLU A 115 -56.57 -58.47 -17.71
N GLY A 116 -57.32 -57.65 -16.96
CA GLY A 116 -57.51 -57.85 -15.51
C GLY A 116 -56.63 -57.06 -14.54
N THR A 117 -57.16 -55.91 -14.10
CA THR A 117 -57.33 -55.50 -12.69
C THR A 117 -56.30 -55.97 -11.63
N THR A 118 -55.58 -55.03 -11.02
CA THR A 118 -55.57 -54.75 -9.54
C THR A 118 -54.44 -53.78 -9.16
N ASP A 119 -54.79 -52.67 -8.51
CA ASP A 119 -53.89 -51.95 -7.58
C ASP A 119 -53.66 -52.81 -6.32
N PRO A 120 -52.51 -52.71 -5.63
CA PRO A 120 -52.50 -51.85 -4.43
C PRO A 120 -51.16 -51.13 -4.15
N ALA A 121 -51.27 -50.19 -3.18
CA ALA A 121 -50.27 -49.24 -2.70
C ALA A 121 -49.40 -49.79 -1.52
N PRO A 122 -48.78 -48.97 -0.62
CA PRO A 122 -47.33 -48.96 -0.32
C PRO A 122 -46.94 -49.57 1.05
N GLY A 123 -45.66 -49.94 1.23
CA GLY A 123 -45.06 -50.31 2.54
C GLY A 123 -43.54 -50.18 2.48
N SER A 124 -42.86 -49.41 3.36
CA SER A 124 -42.66 -49.53 4.82
C SER A 124 -41.58 -50.54 5.22
N GLY A 125 -40.47 -50.05 5.80
CA GLY A 125 -39.76 -50.74 6.88
C GLY A 125 -38.25 -51.05 6.73
N VAL A 126 -37.46 -50.34 7.58
CA VAL A 126 -36.40 -50.90 8.47
C VAL A 126 -34.94 -51.04 7.98
N ALA A 127 -34.15 -50.03 8.38
CA ALA A 127 -32.97 -50.01 9.27
C ALA A 127 -31.72 -50.89 9.06
N GLY A 128 -30.56 -50.21 9.09
CA GLY A 128 -29.46 -50.56 10.00
C GLY A 128 -28.06 -50.67 9.38
N ALA A 129 -27.16 -49.71 9.65
CA ALA A 129 -25.75 -49.95 9.97
C ALA A 129 -25.04 -48.66 10.42
N THR A 130 -24.63 -48.65 11.68
CA THR A 130 -23.92 -47.61 12.43
C THR A 130 -22.42 -47.92 12.50
N ARG A 131 -21.56 -46.89 12.48
CA ARG A 131 -20.16 -46.83 12.99
C ARG A 131 -19.60 -45.44 12.63
N GLU A 132 -19.53 -44.44 13.51
CA GLU A 132 -18.68 -44.21 14.70
C GLU A 132 -17.18 -43.90 14.39
N GLY A 133 -16.72 -42.78 14.93
CA GLY A 133 -15.36 -42.19 14.85
C GLY A 133 -15.48 -40.66 14.67
N ALA A 134 -15.69 -39.86 15.73
CA ALA A 134 -14.64 -39.28 16.59
C ALA A 134 -13.59 -38.54 15.73
N GLU A 135 -13.34 -37.24 15.85
CA GLU A 135 -12.91 -36.50 17.04
C GLU A 135 -13.09 -34.98 16.80
N ASN A 136 -13.33 -34.24 17.88
CA ASN A 136 -13.35 -32.78 17.93
C ASN A 136 -12.02 -32.31 18.55
N PRO A 137 -11.29 -31.35 17.96
CA PRO A 137 -10.39 -30.50 18.72
C PRO A 137 -11.05 -29.11 18.85
N GLN A 138 -11.66 -28.87 20.01
CA GLN A 138 -11.08 -28.01 21.05
C GLN A 138 -10.55 -26.68 20.52
N VAL A 139 -11.36 -25.65 20.80
CA VAL A 139 -10.97 -24.25 21.03
C VAL A 139 -9.58 -24.16 21.67
N GLN A 140 -8.58 -23.77 20.88
CA GLN A 140 -7.30 -23.29 21.41
C GLN A 140 -7.40 -21.77 21.56
N HIS A 141 -7.63 -21.40 22.82
CA HIS A 141 -7.23 -20.19 23.52
C HIS A 141 -6.31 -19.25 22.71
N LEU A 142 -6.84 -18.06 22.40
CA LEU A 142 -6.10 -16.91 21.91
C LEU A 142 -5.20 -16.39 23.05
N GLU A 143 -3.92 -16.77 23.07
CA GLU A 143 -2.92 -16.01 23.80
C GLU A 143 -2.29 -14.97 22.87
N GLU A 144 -2.59 -13.71 23.14
CA GLU A 144 -1.82 -12.57 22.67
C GLU A 144 -0.44 -12.62 23.33
N SER A 145 0.50 -13.33 22.72
CA SER A 145 1.91 -13.26 23.11
C SER A 145 2.54 -12.00 22.54
N ASP A 146 2.55 -10.94 23.35
CA ASP A 146 3.35 -9.72 23.14
C ASP A 146 4.82 -10.03 23.46
N SER A 147 5.49 -10.75 22.55
CA SER A 147 6.91 -11.05 22.70
C SER A 147 7.76 -9.89 22.17
N GLU A 148 8.30 -9.10 23.09
CA GLU A 148 9.49 -8.27 22.85
C GLU A 148 10.64 -9.17 22.34
N PRO A 149 11.36 -8.80 21.27
CA PRO A 149 12.46 -9.62 20.80
C PRO A 149 13.68 -9.44 21.69
N GLU A 150 14.05 -10.49 22.42
CA GLU A 150 15.37 -10.65 23.02
C GLU A 150 16.46 -10.48 21.94
N SER A 151 17.47 -9.67 22.24
CA SER A 151 18.55 -9.36 21.30
C SER A 151 19.60 -10.46 21.33
N ASP A 152 19.49 -11.43 20.42
CA ASP A 152 20.56 -12.38 20.20
C ASP A 152 21.71 -11.76 19.42
N LYS A 153 22.90 -11.92 20.00
CA LYS A 153 24.17 -11.46 19.47
C LYS A 153 24.61 -12.37 18.33
N GLU A 154 24.65 -11.87 17.11
CA GLU A 154 25.55 -12.44 16.09
C GLU A 154 25.99 -11.40 15.05
N THR A 155 27.30 -11.16 15.03
CA THR A 155 27.99 -10.48 13.93
C THR A 155 28.16 -11.44 12.76
N PRO A 156 28.07 -10.96 11.50
CA PRO A 156 29.32 -10.64 10.81
C PRO A 156 29.30 -9.37 9.94
N GLU A 157 30.42 -8.65 10.06
CA GLU A 157 31.16 -7.87 9.07
C GLU A 157 30.46 -7.10 7.94
N LYS A 158 30.43 -5.77 8.14
CA LYS A 158 31.05 -4.73 7.30
C LYS A 158 30.69 -4.71 5.80
N ILE A 159 29.60 -4.01 5.50
CA ILE A 159 29.56 -3.04 4.40
C ILE A 159 28.94 -1.75 4.94
N SER A 160 29.68 -0.66 4.80
CA SER A 160 29.45 0.66 5.36
C SER A 160 28.21 1.37 4.82
N ALA A 161 27.28 1.71 5.70
CA ALA A 161 26.67 3.03 5.80
C ALA A 161 25.94 3.04 7.14
N THR A 162 26.13 4.07 7.94
CA THR A 162 25.49 4.25 9.25
C THR A 162 23.98 4.36 9.06
N LYS A 163 23.28 3.22 8.86
CA LYS A 163 21.83 3.14 8.97
C LYS A 163 21.53 3.59 10.39
N SER A 164 21.02 4.81 10.55
CA SER A 164 20.55 5.30 11.84
C SER A 164 19.64 4.24 12.44
N SER A 165 19.73 3.99 13.74
CA SER A 165 18.94 2.98 14.47
C SER A 165 17.46 2.97 14.03
N MET A 166 16.89 4.17 13.80
CA MET A 166 15.54 4.37 13.27
C MET A 166 15.32 3.73 11.89
N THR A 167 16.27 3.89 10.96
CA THR A 167 16.17 3.35 9.59
C THR A 167 16.25 1.83 9.57
N ALA A 168 17.13 1.23 10.38
CA ALA A 168 17.23 -0.22 10.51
C ALA A 168 15.96 -0.82 11.15
N TYR A 169 15.41 -0.14 12.16
CA TYR A 169 14.15 -0.52 12.79
C TYR A 169 12.99 -0.49 11.79
N LEU A 170 12.87 0.59 11.02
CA LEU A 170 11.83 0.71 10.00
C LEU A 170 11.98 -0.34 8.91
N GLU A 171 13.17 -0.55 8.38
CA GLU A 171 13.44 -1.57 7.36
C GLU A 171 13.07 -2.98 7.84
N LYS A 172 13.37 -3.31 9.11
CA LYS A 172 12.94 -4.56 9.74
C LYS A 172 11.41 -4.66 9.83
N MET A 173 10.74 -3.59 10.25
CA MET A 173 9.28 -3.56 10.36
C MET A 173 8.58 -3.67 9.00
N PHE A 174 9.12 -3.02 7.97
CA PHE A 174 8.59 -3.11 6.60
C PHE A 174 8.80 -4.49 5.98
N SER A 175 10.01 -5.06 6.13
CA SER A 175 10.30 -6.39 5.60
C SER A 175 9.36 -7.44 6.19
N LYS A 176 9.21 -7.45 7.53
CA LYS A 176 8.30 -8.37 8.22
C LYS A 176 6.84 -8.24 7.76
N ARG A 177 6.36 -7.00 7.57
CA ARG A 177 5.00 -6.76 7.08
C ARG A 177 4.83 -7.18 5.61
N PHE A 178 5.83 -6.96 4.78
CA PHE A 178 5.80 -7.35 3.38
C PHE A 178 5.79 -8.88 3.21
N ASP A 179 6.64 -9.60 3.95
CA ASP A 179 6.67 -11.06 3.95
C ASP A 179 5.35 -11.66 4.43
N ALA A 180 4.77 -11.09 5.50
CA ALA A 180 3.45 -11.50 5.99
C ALA A 180 2.34 -11.25 4.97
N MET A 181 2.33 -10.09 4.30
CA MET A 181 1.38 -9.81 3.22
C MET A 181 1.56 -10.77 2.06
N GLN A 182 2.79 -11.04 1.64
CA GLN A 182 3.07 -11.96 0.54
C GLN A 182 2.61 -13.38 0.86
N SER A 183 2.86 -13.87 2.08
CA SER A 183 2.40 -15.18 2.56
C SER A 183 0.86 -15.29 2.61
N MET A 184 0.18 -14.23 3.06
CA MET A 184 -1.28 -14.19 3.04
C MET A 184 -1.82 -14.23 1.60
N VAL A 185 -1.21 -13.50 0.67
CA VAL A 185 -1.63 -13.48 -0.74
C VAL A 185 -1.39 -14.83 -1.40
N GLU A 186 -0.28 -15.50 -1.11
CA GLU A 186 0.05 -16.83 -1.64
C GLU A 186 -0.83 -17.96 -1.05
N SER A 187 -1.40 -17.77 0.14
CA SER A 187 -2.28 -18.76 0.80
C SER A 187 -3.76 -18.62 0.44
N LEU A 188 -4.16 -17.60 -0.34
CA LEU A 188 -5.54 -17.43 -0.76
C LEU A 188 -5.98 -18.53 -1.75
N PRO A 189 -7.01 -19.32 -1.43
CA PRO A 189 -7.49 -20.37 -2.31
C PRO A 189 -8.03 -19.78 -3.61
N GLY A 190 -7.50 -20.24 -4.75
CA GLY A 190 -7.91 -19.79 -6.08
C GLY A 190 -7.15 -18.58 -6.63
N VAL A 191 -6.21 -18.00 -5.87
CA VAL A 191 -5.26 -17.01 -6.41
C VAL A 191 -4.16 -17.75 -7.18
N ALA A 192 -3.97 -17.40 -8.45
CA ALA A 192 -2.89 -17.96 -9.25
C ALA A 192 -1.54 -17.52 -8.65
N PRO A 193 -0.53 -18.41 -8.59
CA PRO A 193 0.80 -18.07 -8.10
C PRO A 193 1.33 -16.80 -8.80
N PRO A 194 2.01 -15.89 -8.06
CA PRO A 194 2.62 -14.71 -8.67
C PRO A 194 3.50 -15.11 -9.86
N ILE A 195 3.28 -14.47 -11.01
CA ILE A 195 4.03 -14.74 -12.24
C ILE A 195 5.49 -14.41 -11.96
N ARG A 196 6.30 -15.46 -11.78
CA ARG A 196 7.76 -15.33 -11.68
C ARG A 196 8.25 -14.85 -13.04
N ARG A 197 9.00 -13.73 -13.06
CA ARG A 197 9.73 -13.38 -14.27
C ARG A 197 10.67 -14.55 -14.59
N SER A 198 10.64 -15.01 -15.84
CA SER A 198 11.62 -15.99 -16.34
C SER A 198 13.03 -15.46 -16.10
N ASN A 199 14.00 -16.38 -15.98
CA ASN A 199 15.44 -16.17 -15.70
C ASN A 199 15.99 -14.77 -16.02
N PRO A 200 16.93 -14.24 -15.20
CA PRO A 200 17.48 -12.88 -15.31
C PRO A 200 18.18 -12.52 -16.63
N ASP A 201 18.25 -13.45 -17.60
CA ASP A 201 18.77 -13.27 -18.95
C ASP A 201 17.71 -13.62 -20.02
N SER A 202 16.42 -13.45 -19.71
CA SER A 202 15.33 -13.78 -20.61
C SER A 202 15.21 -12.76 -21.75
N TYR A 203 14.66 -13.20 -22.88
CA TYR A 203 14.40 -12.35 -24.06
C TYR A 203 13.57 -11.10 -23.73
N ALA A 204 12.83 -11.12 -22.62
CA ALA A 204 12.05 -10.00 -22.09
C ALA A 204 12.90 -8.83 -21.53
N ASP A 205 14.20 -9.03 -21.27
CA ASP A 205 15.13 -7.98 -20.82
C ASP A 205 16.03 -7.48 -21.98
N THR A 206 15.71 -7.84 -23.22
CA THR A 206 16.42 -7.35 -24.41
C THR A 206 15.93 -5.94 -24.81
N PRO A 207 16.81 -5.10 -25.38
CA PRO A 207 16.48 -3.71 -25.74
C PRO A 207 15.37 -3.59 -26.81
N PHE A 208 14.94 -4.69 -27.42
CA PHE A 208 13.86 -4.70 -28.40
C PHE A 208 12.47 -4.58 -27.75
N VAL A 209 12.31 -4.83 -26.45
CA VAL A 209 11.00 -4.74 -25.77
C VAL A 209 10.49 -3.29 -25.71
N GLU A 210 11.39 -2.32 -25.45
CA GLU A 210 11.04 -0.90 -25.45
C GLU A 210 10.57 -0.43 -26.82
N GLY A 211 11.15 -0.99 -27.89
CA GLY A 211 10.73 -0.75 -29.26
C GLY A 211 9.33 -1.26 -29.55
N ILE A 212 8.96 -2.47 -29.09
CA ILE A 212 7.63 -3.06 -29.37
C ILE A 212 6.54 -2.36 -28.55
N ALA A 213 6.82 -1.95 -27.31
CA ALA A 213 5.88 -1.18 -26.49
C ALA A 213 5.63 0.23 -27.04
N SER A 214 6.60 0.81 -27.76
CA SER A 214 6.51 2.14 -28.37
C SER A 214 5.78 2.16 -29.72
N VAL A 215 5.48 1.00 -30.31
CA VAL A 215 4.74 0.92 -31.58
C VAL A 215 3.26 1.10 -31.32
N GLU A 216 2.70 2.21 -31.81
CA GLU A 216 1.26 2.49 -31.78
C GLU A 216 0.50 1.39 -32.54
N ILE A 217 -0.32 0.60 -31.83
CA ILE A 217 -1.12 -0.46 -32.43
C ILE A 217 -2.22 0.19 -33.28
N PRO A 218 -2.27 -0.07 -34.61
CA PRO A 218 -3.27 0.55 -35.47
C PRO A 218 -4.68 0.09 -35.07
N ARG A 219 -5.51 1.05 -34.66
CA ARG A 219 -6.87 0.84 -34.11
C ARG A 219 -7.91 0.34 -35.12
N LYS A 220 -7.53 0.13 -36.38
CA LYS A 220 -8.43 -0.33 -37.45
C LYS A 220 -7.66 -1.25 -38.39
N PHE A 221 -7.95 -2.54 -38.32
CA PHE A 221 -7.65 -3.48 -39.40
C PHE A 221 -8.95 -3.65 -40.19
N SER A 222 -9.00 -3.08 -41.39
CA SER A 222 -10.13 -3.23 -42.30
C SER A 222 -9.92 -4.47 -43.16
N PHE A 223 -10.82 -5.44 -43.08
CA PHE A 223 -10.84 -6.56 -44.02
C PHE A 223 -11.61 -6.15 -45.28
N PRO A 224 -11.08 -6.44 -46.49
CA PRO A 224 -11.84 -6.25 -47.72
C PRO A 224 -13.02 -7.23 -47.77
N ALA A 225 -14.14 -6.75 -48.33
CA ALA A 225 -15.33 -7.55 -48.63
C ALA A 225 -15.19 -8.28 -49.97
#